data_AF-A0A4S5CPL5-F1
#
_entry.id   AF-A0A4S5CPL5-F1
#
_cell.length_a   1.000
_cell.length_b   1.000
_cell.length_c   1.000
_cell.angle_alpha   90.00
_cell.angle_beta   90.00
_cell.angle_gamma   90.00
#
_symmetry.space_group_name_H-M   'P 1'
#
loop_
_entity.id
_entity.type
_entity.pdbx_description
1 polymer ?
#
loop_
_entity_poly.entity_id
_entity_poly.type
_entity_poly.pdbx_seq_one_letter_code
_entity_poly.pdbx_strand_id
1 'polypeptide(L)'
;MTPERMRQYGKGLGLWQDKSLAAGEPISYLKKDDPGRVELIETAKGFWVDSSEDCQAPVNPLANGVFVWTEVKGAGHTFVSVHEDNSPFVYTYGRFGRVGNPLGAVGDGILNFLQYEDARGYYREELYKFGARAFRIDDADPFIIRQYFEKLWSSGVPAVQTPKMGDRTRRNGRTIDQYDVTGKNCTTHTTDGIKMGGSAVFKLEATLGELAIQFDEDEDFAIPASLQRYLIRKSSDPASMQVIEMTAEFRKQYPNAERYTPVPDSNSPDKVVAETLSAIGEGSPYSAGTVGGVLGGVYADK
;
A
#
# COMPACT_ATOMS: atom_id res chain seq x y z
N MET A 1 15.74 -20.81 -32.85
CA MET A 1 16.40 -20.10 -33.97
C MET A 1 17.69 -19.50 -33.40
N THR A 2 18.86 -19.72 -34.02
CA THR A 2 20.13 -19.24 -33.44
C THR A 2 20.23 -17.71 -33.51
N PRO A 3 20.98 -17.06 -32.60
CA PRO A 3 21.16 -15.60 -32.60
C PRO A 3 21.65 -15.04 -33.95
N GLU A 4 22.49 -15.80 -34.66
CA GLU A 4 23.00 -15.43 -35.99
C GLU A 4 21.92 -15.47 -37.07
N ARG A 5 21.00 -16.44 -37.00
CA ARG A 5 19.86 -16.54 -37.93
C ARG A 5 18.85 -15.42 -37.70
N MET A 6 18.62 -15.02 -36.45
CA MET A 6 17.79 -13.85 -36.11
C MET A 6 18.39 -12.54 -36.67
N ARG A 7 19.73 -12.42 -36.62
CA ARG A 7 20.47 -11.24 -37.12
C ARG A 7 20.41 -11.10 -38.64
N GLN A 8 20.47 -12.21 -39.37
CA GLN A 8 20.23 -12.20 -40.83
C GLN A 8 18.76 -11.88 -41.17
N TYR A 9 17.82 -12.40 -40.38
CA TYR A 9 16.38 -12.15 -40.58
C TYR A 9 16.03 -10.66 -40.41
N GLY A 10 16.60 -10.00 -39.40
CA GLY A 10 16.40 -8.56 -39.17
C GLY A 10 17.02 -7.65 -40.24
N LYS A 11 18.13 -8.06 -40.86
CA LYS A 11 18.74 -7.34 -41.99
C LYS A 11 17.87 -7.41 -43.26
N GLY A 12 17.26 -8.56 -43.53
CA GLY A 12 16.36 -8.75 -44.67
C GLY A 12 15.03 -7.98 -44.56
N LEU A 13 14.62 -7.62 -43.34
CA LEU A 13 13.38 -6.89 -43.05
C LEU A 13 13.54 -5.35 -43.01
N GLY A 14 14.76 -4.82 -43.18
CA GLY A 14 15.00 -3.38 -43.25
C GLY A 14 14.74 -2.60 -41.95
N LEU A 15 14.73 -3.27 -40.80
CA LEU A 15 14.37 -2.69 -39.49
C LEU A 15 15.53 -1.95 -38.78
N TRP A 16 16.37 -1.26 -39.54
CA TRP A 16 17.47 -0.44 -39.01
C TRP A 16 17.15 1.04 -39.17
N GLN A 17 17.31 1.80 -38.09
CA GLN A 17 16.95 3.23 -38.05
C GLN A 17 17.93 4.12 -38.84
N ASP A 18 19.17 3.67 -39.06
CA ASP A 18 20.13 4.39 -39.89
C ASP A 18 20.28 3.71 -41.26
N LYS A 19 19.69 4.32 -42.30
CA LYS A 19 19.74 3.79 -43.67
C LYS A 19 21.12 3.89 -44.32
N SER A 20 22.05 4.66 -43.75
CA SER A 20 23.40 4.84 -44.29
C SER A 20 24.32 3.65 -44.04
N LEU A 21 24.06 2.87 -42.99
CA LEU A 21 24.79 1.64 -42.66
C LEU A 21 24.22 0.39 -43.35
N ALA A 22 23.16 0.54 -44.13
CA ALA A 22 22.54 -0.54 -44.90
C ALA A 22 23.12 -0.69 -46.32
N ALA A 23 23.98 0.23 -46.77
CA ALA A 23 24.64 0.17 -48.07
C ALA A 23 26.14 -0.11 -47.87
N GLY A 24 26.61 -1.27 -48.34
CA GLY A 24 28.05 -1.47 -48.50
C GLY A 24 28.55 -0.67 -49.70
N GLU A 25 29.66 0.06 -49.53
CA GLU A 25 30.31 0.75 -50.65
C GLU A 25 31.02 -0.26 -51.57
N PRO A 26 30.83 -0.22 -52.89
CA PRO A 26 31.61 -1.03 -53.81
C PRO A 26 32.91 -0.30 -54.15
N ILE A 27 34.05 -0.86 -53.79
CA ILE A 27 35.35 -0.35 -54.22
C ILE A 27 36.22 -1.48 -54.73
N SER A 28 36.42 -1.48 -56.04
CA SER A 28 37.35 -2.37 -56.75
C SER A 28 38.66 -1.62 -56.95
N TYR A 29 39.77 -2.22 -56.50
CA TYR A 29 41.11 -1.76 -56.85
C TYR A 29 41.94 -2.92 -57.42
N LEU A 30 41.48 -3.52 -58.52
CA LEU A 30 42.38 -4.33 -59.33
C LEU A 30 43.38 -3.39 -60.02
N LYS A 31 44.57 -3.25 -59.44
CA LYS A 31 45.81 -3.04 -60.21
C LYS A 31 46.43 -4.41 -60.48
N LYS A 32 46.98 -4.58 -61.68
CA LYS A 32 47.17 -5.87 -62.33
C LYS A 32 48.42 -6.67 -61.90
N ASP A 33 49.32 -6.11 -61.07
CA ASP A 33 50.69 -6.67 -60.93
C ASP A 33 51.28 -6.68 -59.50
N ASP A 34 50.50 -7.00 -58.46
CA ASP A 34 51.07 -7.18 -57.10
C ASP A 34 50.46 -8.42 -56.41
N PRO A 35 51.26 -9.45 -56.02
CA PRO A 35 50.77 -10.54 -55.18
C PRO A 35 50.69 -10.06 -53.72
N GLY A 36 49.83 -9.07 -53.49
CA GLY A 36 49.59 -8.43 -52.20
C GLY A 36 48.80 -9.35 -51.27
N ARG A 37 49.47 -9.79 -50.21
CA ARG A 37 48.91 -10.55 -49.08
C ARG A 37 47.75 -9.78 -48.44
N VAL A 38 46.57 -10.40 -48.33
CA VAL A 38 45.44 -9.84 -47.58
C VAL A 38 45.64 -10.17 -46.10
N GLU A 39 46.03 -9.19 -45.30
CA GLU A 39 45.86 -9.26 -43.85
C GLU A 39 44.54 -8.59 -43.47
N LEU A 40 43.72 -9.30 -42.69
CA LEU A 40 42.49 -8.76 -42.11
C LEU A 40 42.87 -7.55 -41.24
N ILE A 41 42.49 -6.35 -41.69
CA ILE A 41 42.46 -5.16 -40.84
C ILE A 41 41.57 -5.52 -39.65
N GLU A 42 42.13 -5.37 -38.44
CA GLU A 42 41.51 -5.80 -37.19
C GLU A 42 39.99 -5.60 -37.20
N THR A 43 39.27 -6.67 -36.90
CA THR A 43 37.82 -6.62 -36.65
C THR A 43 37.53 -5.43 -35.75
N ALA A 44 36.80 -4.44 -36.25
CA ALA A 44 36.35 -3.31 -35.45
C ALA A 44 35.67 -3.86 -34.20
N LYS A 45 36.33 -3.75 -33.05
CA LYS A 45 35.76 -4.07 -31.74
C LYS A 45 34.79 -2.93 -31.40
N GLY A 46 33.63 -2.94 -32.05
CA GLY A 46 32.49 -2.20 -31.56
C GLY A 46 32.12 -2.78 -30.19
N PHE A 47 32.23 -1.97 -29.15
CA PHE A 47 31.67 -2.31 -27.85
C PHE A 47 30.23 -1.83 -27.83
N TRP A 48 29.35 -2.59 -27.18
CA TRP A 48 28.00 -2.13 -26.91
C TRP A 48 28.09 -0.96 -25.94
N VAL A 49 27.66 0.23 -26.37
CA VAL A 49 27.27 1.27 -25.41
C VAL A 49 25.84 0.92 -25.04
N ASP A 50 25.67 0.15 -23.97
CA ASP A 50 24.38 0.07 -23.32
C ASP A 50 24.10 1.48 -22.78
N SER A 51 23.26 2.25 -23.48
CA SER A 51 22.69 3.46 -22.90
C SER A 51 21.89 3.00 -21.69
N SER A 52 22.45 3.17 -20.49
CA SER A 52 21.81 2.87 -19.21
C SER A 52 20.50 3.65 -18.97
N GLU A 53 20.12 4.51 -19.92
CA GLU A 53 18.93 5.35 -19.90
C GLU A 53 17.71 4.69 -20.57
N ASP A 54 17.87 3.66 -21.42
CA ASP A 54 16.77 3.15 -22.27
C ASP A 54 15.95 1.98 -21.68
N CYS A 55 16.14 1.65 -20.40
CA CYS A 55 15.38 0.59 -19.71
C CYS A 55 14.92 0.97 -18.30
N GLN A 56 14.71 2.26 -18.01
CA GLN A 56 14.07 2.64 -16.75
C GLN A 56 12.57 2.34 -16.84
N ALA A 57 12.09 1.42 -16.00
CA ALA A 57 10.67 1.22 -15.81
C ALA A 57 10.01 2.57 -15.47
N PRO A 58 8.78 2.84 -15.92
CA PRO A 58 8.08 4.07 -15.56
C PRO A 58 8.12 4.26 -14.04
N VAL A 59 8.39 5.49 -13.59
CA VAL A 59 8.40 5.82 -12.16
C VAL A 59 7.05 5.44 -11.58
N ASN A 60 7.03 4.42 -10.72
CA ASN A 60 5.82 4.04 -9.99
C ASN A 60 5.86 4.67 -8.60
N PRO A 61 5.02 5.69 -8.32
CA PRO A 61 5.00 6.35 -7.02
C PRO A 61 4.48 5.44 -5.90
N LEU A 62 3.91 4.29 -6.24
CA LEU A 62 3.46 3.25 -5.32
C LEU A 62 4.45 2.08 -5.22
N ALA A 63 5.64 2.14 -5.84
CA ALA A 63 6.57 1.01 -5.78
C ALA A 63 7.05 0.71 -4.37
N ASN A 64 7.29 1.76 -3.59
CA ASN A 64 7.81 1.69 -2.24
C ASN A 64 7.05 2.67 -1.34
N GLY A 65 6.79 2.25 -0.10
CA GLY A 65 6.26 3.14 0.93
C GLY A 65 5.27 2.47 1.86
N VAL A 66 4.89 3.23 2.88
CA VAL A 66 3.89 2.87 3.87
C VAL A 66 2.63 3.67 3.57
N PHE A 67 1.49 2.99 3.48
CA PHE A 67 0.21 3.61 3.18
C PHE A 67 -0.82 3.27 4.25
N VAL A 68 -1.46 4.30 4.78
CA VAL A 68 -2.63 4.19 5.64
C VAL A 68 -3.88 4.32 4.78
N TRP A 69 -4.82 3.41 4.99
CA TRP A 69 -6.08 3.37 4.28
C TRP A 69 -7.22 3.68 5.23
N THR A 70 -8.19 4.47 4.76
CA THR A 70 -9.38 4.82 5.54
C THR A 70 -10.64 4.69 4.70
N GLU A 71 -11.61 3.96 5.22
CA GLU A 71 -13.00 3.90 4.78
C GLU A 71 -13.88 4.58 5.84
N VAL A 72 -14.87 5.35 5.41
CA VAL A 72 -15.82 6.04 6.31
C VAL A 72 -17.29 5.65 6.10
N LYS A 73 -17.58 4.63 5.30
CA LYS A 73 -18.95 4.12 5.15
C LYS A 73 -19.32 3.25 6.34
N GLY A 74 -20.56 3.35 6.81
CA GLY A 74 -20.97 2.62 8.02
C GLY A 74 -20.14 3.04 9.25
N ALA A 75 -19.55 2.08 9.98
CA ALA A 75 -18.62 2.39 11.07
C ALA A 75 -17.21 2.81 10.57
N GLY A 76 -16.97 2.64 9.27
CA GLY A 76 -15.67 2.80 8.66
C GLY A 76 -14.72 1.65 8.96
N HIS A 77 -13.56 1.71 8.31
CA HIS A 77 -12.49 0.73 8.47
C HIS A 77 -11.14 1.40 8.18
N THR A 78 -10.08 0.89 8.79
CA THR A 78 -8.72 1.37 8.53
C THR A 78 -7.75 0.21 8.49
N PHE A 79 -6.70 0.36 7.69
CA PHE A 79 -5.66 -0.65 7.57
C PHE A 79 -4.37 -0.05 7.05
N VAL A 80 -3.28 -0.82 7.16
CA VAL A 80 -1.96 -0.43 6.65
C VAL A 80 -1.60 -1.33 5.47
N SER A 81 -0.95 -0.74 4.47
CA SER A 81 -0.20 -1.50 3.48
C SER A 81 1.22 -1.00 3.36
N VAL A 82 2.17 -1.93 3.22
CA VAL A 82 3.57 -1.62 2.93
C VAL A 82 3.89 -2.17 1.54
N HIS A 83 4.51 -1.34 0.72
CA HIS A 83 5.01 -1.74 -0.59
C HIS A 83 6.54 -1.77 -0.57
N GLU A 84 7.11 -2.84 -1.08
CA GLU A 84 8.54 -2.99 -1.33
C GLU A 84 8.73 -3.54 -2.74
N ASP A 85 9.44 -2.79 -3.59
CA ASP A 85 9.73 -3.16 -4.97
C ASP A 85 8.48 -3.63 -5.75
N ASN A 86 7.39 -2.84 -5.66
CA ASN A 86 6.06 -3.15 -6.22
C ASN A 86 5.33 -4.36 -5.60
N SER A 87 5.86 -4.97 -4.55
CA SER A 87 5.23 -6.07 -3.83
C SER A 87 4.34 -5.51 -2.71
N PRO A 88 3.01 -5.70 -2.78
CA PRO A 88 2.10 -5.18 -1.75
C PRO A 88 1.92 -6.17 -0.61
N PHE A 89 2.07 -5.67 0.61
CA PHE A 89 1.78 -6.35 1.87
C PHE A 89 0.69 -5.58 2.62
N VAL A 90 -0.44 -6.21 2.92
CA VAL A 90 -1.58 -5.56 3.59
C VAL A 90 -1.81 -6.20 4.95
N TYR A 91 -1.98 -5.34 5.95
CA TYR A 91 -2.29 -5.71 7.33
C TYR A 91 -3.62 -5.05 7.70
N THR A 92 -4.68 -5.86 7.72
CA THR A 92 -6.05 -5.39 7.98
C THR A 92 -6.62 -6.13 9.19
N TYR A 93 -6.85 -5.39 10.28
CA TYR A 93 -7.34 -5.91 11.55
C TYR A 93 -8.83 -5.60 11.72
N GLY A 94 -9.64 -6.57 12.11
CA GLY A 94 -11.08 -6.39 12.12
C GLY A 94 -11.85 -7.56 12.70
N ARG A 95 -13.16 -7.35 12.86
CA ARG A 95 -14.12 -8.38 13.23
C ARG A 95 -14.49 -9.25 12.03
N PHE A 96 -13.54 -10.02 11.51
CA PHE A 96 -13.76 -10.89 10.34
C PHE A 96 -14.34 -12.28 10.70
N GLY A 97 -14.52 -12.55 11.99
CA GLY A 97 -14.91 -13.84 12.55
C GLY A 97 -16.20 -13.76 13.36
N ARG A 98 -16.17 -14.27 14.59
CA ARG A 98 -17.32 -14.24 15.50
C ARG A 98 -17.49 -12.82 16.07
N VAL A 99 -18.74 -12.33 16.13
CA VAL A 99 -19.10 -10.97 16.60
C VAL A 99 -20.01 -11.04 17.82
N GLY A 100 -19.60 -10.43 18.92
CA GLY A 100 -20.17 -10.67 20.25
C GLY A 100 -21.28 -9.68 20.56
N ASN A 101 -22.07 -9.99 21.59
CA ASN A 101 -23.15 -9.13 22.02
C ASN A 101 -22.65 -8.17 23.13
N PRO A 102 -23.16 -6.92 23.21
CA PRO A 102 -24.26 -6.36 22.44
C PRO A 102 -23.87 -5.88 21.02
N LEU A 103 -24.76 -6.13 20.05
CA LEU A 103 -24.77 -5.49 18.72
C LEU A 103 -23.56 -5.71 17.80
N GLY A 104 -22.65 -6.64 18.13
CA GLY A 104 -21.43 -6.86 17.33
C GLY A 104 -20.31 -5.87 17.64
N ALA A 105 -20.39 -5.12 18.75
CA ALA A 105 -19.40 -4.13 19.16
C ALA A 105 -18.04 -4.75 19.58
N VAL A 106 -18.05 -6.04 19.94
CA VAL A 106 -16.85 -6.83 20.26
C VAL A 106 -16.77 -8.04 19.34
N GLY A 107 -15.61 -8.70 19.24
CA GLY A 107 -15.49 -9.93 18.44
C GLY A 107 -14.09 -10.52 18.43
N ASP A 108 -13.90 -11.56 17.62
CA ASP A 108 -12.55 -12.07 17.35
C ASP A 108 -11.72 -10.95 16.70
N GLY A 109 -10.62 -10.56 17.34
CA GLY A 109 -9.64 -9.62 16.81
C GLY A 109 -8.75 -10.30 15.79
N ILE A 110 -9.19 -10.30 14.52
CA ILE A 110 -8.49 -11.00 13.45
C ILE A 110 -7.62 -10.03 12.67
N LEU A 111 -6.32 -10.30 12.65
CA LEU A 111 -5.37 -9.67 11.75
C LEU A 111 -5.23 -10.53 10.49
N ASN A 112 -5.52 -9.96 9.32
CA ASN A 112 -5.21 -10.57 8.04
C ASN A 112 -3.88 -10.04 7.52
N PHE A 113 -3.04 -10.96 7.06
CA PHE A 113 -1.83 -10.64 6.31
C PHE A 113 -2.02 -11.04 4.84
N LEU A 114 -2.33 -10.07 3.99
CA LEU A 114 -2.57 -10.31 2.57
C LEU A 114 -1.33 -9.93 1.75
N GLN A 115 -1.00 -10.75 0.77
CA GLN A 115 0.16 -10.57 -0.10
C GLN A 115 -0.28 -10.66 -1.56
N TYR A 116 0.45 -9.97 -2.44
CA TYR A 116 0.31 -10.10 -3.89
C TYR A 116 -1.15 -9.94 -4.37
N GLU A 117 -1.72 -10.93 -5.06
CA GLU A 117 -3.08 -10.86 -5.60
C GLU A 117 -4.17 -10.74 -4.53
N ASP A 118 -3.99 -11.32 -3.34
CA ASP A 118 -4.95 -11.13 -2.25
C ASP A 118 -4.95 -9.66 -1.79
N ALA A 119 -3.77 -9.02 -1.72
CA ALA A 119 -3.65 -7.59 -1.42
C ALA A 119 -4.21 -6.71 -2.55
N ARG A 120 -3.87 -6.99 -3.82
CA ARG A 120 -4.37 -6.23 -4.98
C ARG A 120 -5.88 -6.30 -5.12
N GLY A 121 -6.44 -7.50 -4.93
CA GLY A 121 -7.89 -7.70 -4.92
C GLY A 121 -8.57 -6.99 -3.75
N TYR A 122 -7.90 -6.89 -2.60
CA TYR A 122 -8.40 -6.12 -1.47
C TYR A 122 -8.40 -4.62 -1.76
N TYR A 123 -7.33 -4.07 -2.36
CA TYR A 123 -7.31 -2.65 -2.76
C TYR A 123 -8.46 -2.26 -3.67
N ARG A 124 -8.77 -3.06 -4.69
CA ARG A 124 -9.87 -2.76 -5.62
C ARG A 124 -11.23 -2.80 -4.92
N GLU A 125 -11.43 -3.77 -4.02
CA GLU A 125 -12.63 -3.82 -3.20
C GLU A 125 -12.76 -2.55 -2.35
N GLU A 126 -11.73 -2.20 -1.59
CA GLU A 126 -11.72 -1.03 -0.71
C GLU A 126 -11.90 0.29 -1.51
N LEU A 127 -11.20 0.47 -2.63
CA LEU A 127 -11.27 1.67 -3.46
C LEU A 127 -12.65 1.91 -4.08
N TYR A 128 -13.33 0.86 -4.56
CA TYR A 128 -14.52 1.01 -5.41
C TYR A 128 -15.81 0.61 -4.73
N LYS A 129 -15.80 -0.43 -3.88
CA LYS A 129 -16.96 -0.84 -3.11
C LYS A 129 -17.15 0.08 -1.91
N PHE A 130 -16.07 0.33 -1.19
CA PHE A 130 -16.09 1.08 0.08
C PHE A 130 -15.68 2.54 -0.07
N GLY A 131 -15.02 2.91 -1.17
CA GLY A 131 -14.62 4.29 -1.43
C GLY A 131 -13.46 4.73 -0.54
N ALA A 132 -12.61 3.79 -0.12
CA ALA A 132 -11.48 4.04 0.74
C ALA A 132 -10.50 5.04 0.10
N ARG A 133 -9.82 5.79 0.97
CA ARG A 133 -8.75 6.72 0.63
C ARG A 133 -7.42 6.15 1.12
N ALA A 134 -6.35 6.45 0.40
CA ALA A 134 -5.00 5.99 0.71
C ALA A 134 -4.06 7.18 0.92
N PHE A 135 -3.28 7.13 1.99
CA PHE A 135 -2.35 8.18 2.40
C PHE A 135 -0.97 7.57 2.60
N ARG A 136 0.05 8.05 1.87
CA ARG A 136 1.44 7.67 2.10
C ARG A 136 1.97 8.40 3.32
N ILE A 137 2.67 7.68 4.19
CA ILE A 137 3.34 8.22 5.37
C ILE A 137 4.84 8.17 5.10
N ASP A 138 5.46 9.34 4.87
CA ASP A 138 6.81 9.44 4.31
C ASP A 138 7.92 9.25 5.36
N ASP A 139 7.61 9.46 6.65
CA ASP A 139 8.55 9.32 7.77
C ASP A 139 8.42 7.99 8.52
N ALA A 140 7.56 7.08 8.06
CA ALA A 140 7.37 5.76 8.63
C ALA A 140 8.34 4.74 8.01
N ASP A 141 9.05 3.97 8.86
CA ASP A 141 9.95 2.92 8.41
C ASP A 141 9.16 1.67 7.94
N PRO A 142 9.22 1.30 6.64
CA PRO A 142 8.47 0.17 6.12
C PRO A 142 8.92 -1.17 6.71
N PHE A 143 10.21 -1.34 6.99
CA PHE A 143 10.76 -2.59 7.54
C PHE A 143 10.25 -2.81 8.96
N ILE A 144 10.30 -1.78 9.82
CA ILE A 144 9.85 -1.88 11.20
C ILE A 144 8.33 -2.16 11.25
N ILE A 145 7.54 -1.49 10.41
CA ILE A 145 6.09 -1.71 10.34
C ILE A 145 5.75 -3.14 9.95
N ARG A 146 6.41 -3.67 8.91
CA ARG A 146 6.22 -5.06 8.51
C ARG A 146 6.59 -6.02 9.63
N GLN A 147 7.75 -5.84 10.25
CA GLN A 147 8.16 -6.68 11.36
C GLN A 147 7.14 -6.65 12.51
N TYR A 148 6.61 -5.48 12.85
CA TYR A 148 5.60 -5.32 13.87
C TYR A 148 4.33 -6.14 13.56
N PHE A 149 3.71 -5.92 12.39
CA PHE A 149 2.48 -6.60 12.03
C PHE A 149 2.67 -8.09 11.74
N GLU A 150 3.76 -8.48 11.10
CA GLU A 150 4.06 -9.90 10.83
C GLU A 150 4.34 -10.66 12.13
N LYS A 151 4.99 -10.03 13.12
CA LYS A 151 5.16 -10.61 14.45
C LYS A 151 3.82 -10.78 15.16
N LEU A 152 2.98 -9.76 15.18
CA LEU A 152 1.61 -9.86 15.72
C LEU A 152 0.84 -10.99 15.06
N TRP A 153 0.81 -11.01 13.73
CA TRP A 153 0.14 -12.04 12.94
C TRP A 153 0.66 -13.43 13.29
N SER A 154 1.97 -13.65 13.24
CA SER A 154 2.59 -14.96 13.51
C SER A 154 2.34 -15.47 14.94
N SER A 155 2.20 -14.56 15.91
CA SER A 155 1.87 -14.87 17.31
C SER A 155 0.41 -15.26 17.53
N GLY A 156 -0.48 -14.88 16.61
CA GLY A 156 -1.90 -15.22 16.66
C GLY A 156 -2.18 -16.68 16.28
N VAL A 157 -3.37 -17.15 16.66
CA VAL A 157 -3.86 -18.49 16.32
C VAL A 157 -4.68 -18.43 15.01
N PRO A 158 -4.72 -19.49 14.19
CA PRO A 158 -5.59 -19.55 13.02
C PRO A 158 -7.04 -19.19 13.39
N ALA A 159 -7.66 -18.29 12.61
CA ALA A 159 -9.00 -17.82 12.91
C ALA A 159 -10.03 -18.96 12.86
N VAL A 160 -10.93 -18.98 13.84
CA VAL A 160 -12.06 -19.93 13.88
C VAL A 160 -12.98 -19.62 12.70
N GLN A 161 -13.11 -20.61 11.82
CA GLN A 161 -13.82 -20.46 10.55
C GLN A 161 -15.33 -20.34 10.78
N THR A 162 -15.93 -19.24 10.34
CA THR A 162 -17.40 -19.06 10.37
C THR A 162 -17.99 -19.16 8.97
N PRO A 163 -19.27 -19.49 8.76
CA PRO A 163 -19.86 -19.58 7.42
C PRO A 163 -19.79 -18.29 6.60
N LYS A 164 -19.81 -17.13 7.26
CA LYS A 164 -19.77 -15.80 6.62
C LYS A 164 -18.35 -15.26 6.38
N MET A 165 -17.33 -15.97 6.86
CA MET A 165 -15.93 -15.56 6.69
C MET A 165 -15.52 -15.65 5.22
N GLY A 166 -14.95 -14.57 4.69
CA GLY A 166 -14.45 -14.50 3.31
C GLY A 166 -13.17 -15.30 3.10
N ASP A 167 -12.96 -15.84 1.90
CA ASP A 167 -11.89 -16.79 1.61
C ASP A 167 -10.48 -16.27 1.92
N ARG A 168 -10.24 -14.97 1.72
CA ARG A 168 -8.96 -14.32 2.10
C ARG A 168 -8.70 -14.45 3.60
N THR A 169 -9.72 -14.17 4.43
CA THR A 169 -9.62 -14.33 5.88
C THR A 169 -9.47 -15.79 6.28
N ARG A 170 -10.16 -16.71 5.59
CA ARG A 170 -10.02 -18.14 5.88
C ARG A 170 -8.57 -18.63 5.75
N ARG A 171 -7.87 -18.15 4.71
CA ARG A 171 -6.48 -18.53 4.41
C ARG A 171 -5.46 -17.76 5.23
N ASN A 172 -5.68 -16.46 5.42
CA ASN A 172 -4.66 -15.53 5.88
C ASN A 172 -4.97 -14.87 7.23
N GLY A 173 -6.13 -15.14 7.82
CA GLY A 173 -6.59 -14.53 9.07
C GLY A 173 -6.09 -15.27 10.30
N ARG A 174 -5.54 -14.53 11.26
CA ARG A 174 -5.20 -15.04 12.60
C ARG A 174 -5.84 -14.19 13.68
N THR A 175 -6.43 -14.85 14.66
CA THR A 175 -6.95 -14.21 15.88
C THR A 175 -5.75 -13.87 16.77
N ILE A 176 -5.49 -12.58 16.96
CA ILE A 176 -4.38 -12.08 17.77
C ILE A 176 -4.84 -11.64 19.16
N ASP A 177 -6.11 -11.25 19.30
CA ASP A 177 -6.74 -10.85 20.56
C ASP A 177 -8.27 -10.73 20.39
N GLN A 178 -8.90 -9.93 21.25
CA GLN A 178 -10.31 -9.57 21.18
C GLN A 178 -10.48 -8.14 20.68
N TYR A 179 -11.30 -8.00 19.64
CA TYR A 179 -11.72 -6.72 19.10
C TYR A 179 -12.71 -6.02 20.04
N ASP A 180 -12.53 -4.71 20.23
CA ASP A 180 -13.45 -3.79 20.90
C ASP A 180 -13.51 -2.44 20.15
N VAL A 181 -14.69 -2.05 19.68
CA VAL A 181 -14.90 -0.75 18.98
C VAL A 181 -14.38 0.46 19.75
N THR A 182 -14.32 0.40 21.08
CA THR A 182 -13.96 1.55 21.94
C THR A 182 -12.46 1.73 22.17
N GLY A 183 -11.62 0.72 21.89
CA GLY A 183 -10.18 0.85 22.16
C GLY A 183 -9.25 -0.16 21.51
N LYS A 184 -9.74 -1.32 21.04
CA LYS A 184 -8.94 -2.31 20.31
C LYS A 184 -9.59 -2.60 18.97
N ASN A 185 -9.33 -1.74 18.00
CA ASN A 185 -10.04 -1.74 16.74
C ASN A 185 -9.09 -1.53 15.56
N CYS A 186 -9.64 -1.52 14.35
CA CYS A 186 -8.88 -1.33 13.12
C CYS A 186 -8.01 -0.06 13.15
N THR A 187 -8.54 1.04 13.70
CA THR A 187 -7.88 2.34 13.78
C THR A 187 -6.73 2.31 14.76
N THR A 188 -6.93 1.77 15.96
CA THR A 188 -5.85 1.74 16.97
C THR A 188 -4.70 0.84 16.52
N HIS A 189 -4.98 -0.32 15.93
CA HIS A 189 -3.92 -1.15 15.34
C HIS A 189 -3.19 -0.47 14.18
N THR A 190 -3.92 0.30 13.37
CA THR A 190 -3.33 1.07 12.26
C THR A 190 -2.41 2.16 12.81
N THR A 191 -2.86 2.98 13.77
CA THR A 191 -2.05 4.04 14.36
C THR A 191 -0.85 3.49 15.13
N ASP A 192 -1.03 2.41 15.90
CA ASP A 192 0.05 1.77 16.65
C ASP A 192 1.13 1.26 15.70
N GLY A 193 0.75 0.64 14.57
CA GLY A 193 1.71 0.21 13.56
C GLY A 193 2.55 1.36 13.02
N ILE A 194 1.90 2.48 12.66
CA ILE A 194 2.59 3.67 12.15
C ILE A 194 3.51 4.31 13.21
N LYS A 195 3.07 4.42 14.47
CA LYS A 195 3.88 4.91 15.60
C LYS A 195 5.09 4.00 15.85
N MET A 196 4.89 2.69 15.83
CA MET A 196 5.98 1.70 15.94
C MET A 196 6.98 1.83 14.80
N GLY A 197 6.54 2.24 13.61
CA GLY A 197 7.39 2.58 12.47
C GLY A 197 8.24 3.84 12.66
N GLY A 198 8.16 4.52 13.81
CA GLY A 198 8.94 5.72 14.11
C GLY A 198 8.37 7.01 13.54
N SER A 199 7.18 6.98 12.94
CA SER A 199 6.55 8.15 12.35
C SER A 199 6.15 9.18 13.41
N ALA A 200 6.42 10.45 13.14
CA ALA A 200 5.97 11.57 13.94
C ALA A 200 4.61 12.10 13.49
N VAL A 201 3.93 11.44 12.54
CA VAL A 201 2.69 11.91 11.92
C VAL A 201 1.58 12.19 12.93
N PHE A 202 1.57 11.53 14.09
CA PHE A 202 0.58 11.72 15.15
C PHE A 202 1.07 12.53 16.35
N LYS A 203 2.30 13.05 16.33
CA LYS A 203 2.79 13.88 17.43
C LYS A 203 2.05 15.22 17.46
N LEU A 204 1.64 15.64 18.64
CA LEU A 204 0.98 16.93 18.82
C LEU A 204 2.03 18.06 18.69
N GLU A 205 1.86 18.89 17.67
CA GLU A 205 2.66 20.10 17.48
C GLU A 205 1.77 21.32 17.73
N ALA A 206 2.14 22.18 18.68
CA ALA A 206 1.56 23.51 18.80
C ALA A 206 2.58 24.57 18.43
N THR A 207 2.18 25.50 17.57
CA THR A 207 2.95 26.69 17.25
C THR A 207 2.48 27.85 18.13
N LEU A 208 3.35 28.34 19.00
CA LEU A 208 3.15 29.57 19.78
C LEU A 208 4.01 30.68 19.15
N GLY A 209 3.45 31.38 18.17
CA GLY A 209 4.20 32.36 17.37
C GLY A 209 5.18 31.68 16.42
N GLU A 210 6.46 32.04 16.48
CA GLU A 210 7.54 31.40 15.69
C GLU A 210 8.08 30.11 16.32
N LEU A 211 7.63 29.74 17.53
CA LEU A 211 8.11 28.57 18.24
C LEU A 211 7.20 27.37 17.98
N ALA A 212 7.72 26.36 17.27
CA ALA A 212 7.11 25.04 17.22
C ALA A 212 7.43 24.30 18.53
N ILE A 213 6.40 24.02 19.32
CA ILE A 213 6.48 23.19 20.53
C ILE A 213 5.91 21.83 20.15
N GLN A 214 6.77 20.81 20.18
CA GLN A 214 6.33 19.43 20.10
C GLN A 214 6.03 18.95 21.51
N PHE A 215 4.82 18.44 21.73
CA PHE A 215 4.49 17.73 22.96
C PHE A 215 4.85 16.26 22.79
N ASP A 216 5.23 15.62 23.90
CA ASP A 216 5.48 14.17 23.94
C ASP A 216 4.16 13.37 24.06
N GLU A 217 3.04 14.00 23.67
CA GLU A 217 1.73 13.37 23.60
C GLU A 217 1.36 13.13 22.14
N ASP A 218 0.99 11.90 21.84
CA ASP A 218 0.47 11.52 20.52
C ASP A 218 -1.05 11.75 20.47
N GLU A 219 -1.54 12.17 19.31
CA GLU A 219 -2.96 12.05 18.99
C GLU A 219 -3.36 10.58 18.84
N ASP A 220 -4.46 10.20 19.50
CA ASP A 220 -4.98 8.84 19.48
C ASP A 220 -6.32 8.75 18.75
N PHE A 221 -6.38 7.86 17.76
CA PHE A 221 -7.55 7.64 16.93
C PHE A 221 -8.13 6.24 17.15
N ALA A 222 -9.37 6.18 17.63
CA ALA A 222 -10.17 4.95 17.62
C ALA A 222 -11.16 4.91 16.44
N ILE A 223 -11.43 6.04 15.78
CA ILE A 223 -12.50 6.17 14.78
C ILE A 223 -11.93 6.45 13.38
N PRO A 224 -12.29 5.64 12.36
CA PRO A 224 -11.83 5.81 10.99
C PRO A 224 -12.09 7.20 10.40
N ALA A 225 -13.28 7.77 10.65
CA ALA A 225 -13.66 9.09 10.14
C ALA A 225 -12.78 10.21 10.71
N SER A 226 -12.47 10.15 12.02
CA SER A 226 -11.57 11.11 12.67
C SER A 226 -10.15 11.01 12.11
N LEU A 227 -9.62 9.79 11.97
CA LEU A 227 -8.29 9.57 11.37
C LEU A 227 -8.24 10.07 9.92
N GLN A 228 -9.27 9.78 9.11
CA GLN A 228 -9.32 10.26 7.73
C GLN A 228 -9.28 11.79 7.67
N ARG A 229 -10.10 12.49 8.48
CA ARG A 229 -10.08 13.96 8.53
C ARG A 229 -8.73 14.51 8.93
N TYR A 230 -8.07 13.87 9.88
CA TYR A 230 -6.71 14.21 10.29
C TYR A 230 -5.71 14.10 9.14
N LEU A 231 -5.67 12.94 8.47
CA LEU A 231 -4.75 12.70 7.35
C LEU A 231 -5.02 13.61 6.15
N ILE A 232 -6.28 13.95 5.87
CA ILE A 232 -6.62 14.96 4.86
C ILE A 232 -5.99 16.31 5.20
N ARG A 233 -6.17 16.77 6.44
CA ARG A 233 -5.62 18.07 6.89
C ARG A 233 -4.10 18.08 6.78
N LYS A 234 -3.43 17.03 7.27
CA LYS A 234 -1.96 16.87 7.15
C LYS A 234 -1.51 16.83 5.69
N SER A 235 -2.22 16.11 4.82
CA SER A 235 -1.87 16.05 3.39
C SER A 235 -2.09 17.36 2.62
N SER A 236 -2.86 18.29 3.20
CA SER A 236 -3.12 19.62 2.62
C SER A 236 -2.21 20.69 3.22
N ASP A 237 -1.41 20.36 4.22
CA ASP A 237 -0.49 21.29 4.87
C ASP A 237 0.79 21.43 4.04
N PRO A 238 1.02 22.59 3.39
CA PRO A 238 2.21 22.79 2.56
C PRO A 238 3.51 22.81 3.38
N ALA A 239 3.44 22.95 4.70
CA ALA A 239 4.60 22.94 5.58
C ALA A 239 5.02 21.52 5.98
N SER A 240 4.12 20.52 5.90
CA SER A 240 4.39 19.14 6.27
C SER A 240 4.28 18.21 5.05
N MET A 241 5.41 17.69 4.58
CA MET A 241 5.46 16.66 3.54
C MET A 241 5.34 15.23 4.11
N GLN A 242 4.89 15.08 5.37
CA GLN A 242 4.83 13.76 6.04
C GLN A 242 3.70 12.88 5.52
N VAL A 243 2.61 13.48 5.03
CA VAL A 243 1.43 12.75 4.53
C VAL A 243 1.11 13.19 3.11
N ILE A 244 0.94 12.23 2.20
CA ILE A 244 0.54 12.51 0.81
C ILE A 244 -0.68 11.67 0.46
N GLU A 245 -1.74 12.28 -0.05
CA GLU A 245 -2.88 11.51 -0.53
C GLU A 245 -2.55 10.81 -1.87
N MET A 246 -2.61 9.49 -1.86
CA MET A 246 -2.27 8.62 -3.00
C MET A 246 -3.48 7.95 -3.64
N THR A 247 -4.70 8.27 -3.20
CA THR A 247 -5.95 7.65 -3.68
C THR A 247 -6.06 7.65 -5.21
N ALA A 248 -5.66 8.73 -5.88
CA ALA A 248 -5.71 8.84 -7.34
C ALA A 248 -4.69 7.90 -8.01
N GLU A 249 -3.47 7.79 -7.49
CA GLU A 249 -2.44 6.89 -8.01
C GLU A 249 -2.85 5.42 -7.83
N PHE A 250 -3.45 5.08 -6.69
CA PHE A 250 -3.99 3.74 -6.47
C PHE A 250 -5.10 3.39 -7.46
N ARG A 251 -6.00 4.34 -7.77
CA ARG A 251 -7.04 4.12 -8.79
C ARG A 251 -6.48 3.98 -10.20
N LYS A 252 -5.36 4.64 -10.52
CA LYS A 252 -4.67 4.48 -11.81
C LYS A 252 -4.04 3.10 -11.93
N GLN A 253 -3.32 2.64 -10.89
CA GLN A 253 -2.63 1.35 -10.91
C GLN A 253 -3.58 0.16 -10.75
N TYR A 254 -4.65 0.32 -9.98
CA TYR A 254 -5.63 -0.73 -9.68
C TYR A 254 -7.03 -0.31 -10.16
N PRO A 255 -7.32 -0.38 -11.47
CA PRO A 255 -8.63 -0.03 -12.02
C PRO A 255 -9.72 -1.00 -11.54
N ASN A 256 -10.99 -0.57 -11.61
CA ASN A 256 -12.18 -1.35 -11.22
C ASN A 256 -12.49 -2.49 -12.22
N ALA A 257 -11.58 -3.46 -12.34
CA ALA A 257 -11.69 -4.58 -13.26
C ALA A 257 -12.86 -5.51 -12.90
N GLU A 258 -13.16 -5.64 -11.62
CA GLU A 258 -14.20 -6.51 -11.05
C GLU A 258 -15.59 -5.85 -11.03
N ARG A 259 -15.71 -4.60 -11.55
CA ARG A 259 -16.97 -3.84 -11.65
C ARG A 259 -17.72 -3.70 -10.33
N TYR A 260 -16.98 -3.47 -9.25
CA TYR A 260 -17.58 -3.18 -7.95
C TYR A 260 -18.53 -1.99 -8.05
N THR A 261 -19.73 -2.17 -7.50
CA THR A 261 -20.68 -1.09 -7.27
C THR A 261 -20.49 -0.55 -5.86
N PRO A 262 -20.38 0.78 -5.67
CA PRO A 262 -20.25 1.36 -4.34
C PRO A 262 -21.40 0.93 -3.43
N VAL A 263 -21.07 0.47 -2.22
CA VAL A 263 -22.08 0.19 -1.20
C VAL A 263 -22.73 1.51 -0.79
N PRO A 264 -24.07 1.60 -0.74
CA PRO A 264 -24.76 2.78 -0.25
C PRO A 264 -24.46 2.99 1.23
N ASP A 265 -24.40 4.24 1.64
CA ASP A 265 -24.12 4.57 3.02
C ASP A 265 -25.33 4.19 3.90
N SER A 266 -25.13 3.28 4.85
CA SER A 266 -26.21 2.70 5.66
C SER A 266 -26.16 3.18 7.11
N ASN A 267 -27.31 3.53 7.70
CA ASN A 267 -27.43 3.90 9.11
C ASN A 267 -27.41 2.66 10.01
N SER A 268 -26.25 2.02 10.17
CA SER A 268 -26.07 0.93 11.12
C SER A 268 -25.92 1.46 12.56
N PRO A 269 -26.25 0.65 13.59
CA PRO A 269 -25.98 1.02 14.99
C PRO A 269 -24.50 1.37 15.23
N ASP A 270 -23.59 0.63 14.60
CA ASP A 270 -22.15 0.88 14.64
C ASP A 270 -21.78 2.25 14.06
N LYS A 271 -22.46 2.69 12.98
CA LYS A 271 -22.30 4.03 12.41
C LYS A 271 -22.76 5.11 13.40
N VAL A 272 -23.91 4.94 14.03
CA VAL A 272 -24.42 5.90 15.03
C VAL A 272 -23.45 6.05 16.19
N VAL A 273 -22.88 4.93 16.67
CA VAL A 273 -21.85 4.95 17.72
C VAL A 273 -20.59 5.66 17.23
N ALA A 274 -20.09 5.33 16.04
CA ALA A 274 -18.91 5.95 15.45
C ALA A 274 -19.11 7.46 15.22
N GLU A 275 -20.26 7.89 14.71
CA GLU A 275 -20.61 9.30 14.52
C GLU A 275 -20.72 10.04 15.85
N THR A 276 -21.34 9.43 16.87
CA THR A 276 -21.45 10.03 18.21
C THR A 276 -20.07 10.21 18.84
N LEU A 277 -19.23 9.18 18.81
CA LEU A 277 -17.86 9.26 19.33
C LEU A 277 -17.00 10.23 18.49
N SER A 278 -17.23 10.32 17.18
CA SER A 278 -16.52 11.23 16.29
C SER A 278 -16.88 12.68 16.58
N ALA A 279 -18.16 12.99 16.83
CA ALA A 279 -18.62 14.34 17.18
C ALA A 279 -18.08 14.79 18.54
N ILE A 280 -17.94 13.87 19.50
CA ILE A 280 -17.27 14.16 20.79
C ILE A 280 -15.78 14.46 20.56
N GLY A 281 -15.11 13.73 19.65
CA GLY A 281 -13.72 13.97 19.25
C GLY A 281 -13.50 15.14 18.29
N GLU A 282 -14.55 15.79 17.75
CA GLU A 282 -14.37 17.00 16.93
C GLU A 282 -13.93 18.22 17.76
N GLY A 283 -14.13 18.18 19.08
CA GLY A 283 -13.71 19.23 20.02
C GLY A 283 -12.45 18.93 20.84
N SER A 284 -11.83 17.76 20.67
CA SER A 284 -10.63 17.32 21.41
C SER A 284 -9.84 16.29 20.59
N PRO A 285 -8.50 16.34 20.53
CA PRO A 285 -7.68 15.35 19.81
C PRO A 285 -7.84 13.91 20.33
N TYR A 286 -8.55 13.71 21.43
CA TYR A 286 -8.77 12.41 22.05
C TYR A 286 -10.05 11.73 21.54
N SER A 287 -9.88 10.72 20.68
CA SER A 287 -10.94 9.79 20.33
C SER A 287 -10.91 8.58 21.26
N ALA A 288 -11.12 8.78 22.58
CA ALA A 288 -11.39 7.79 23.64
C ALA A 288 -10.65 6.42 23.63
N GLY A 289 -9.49 6.29 22.97
CA GLY A 289 -8.83 5.01 22.69
C GLY A 289 -7.82 4.53 23.74
N THR A 290 -7.50 5.36 24.75
CA THR A 290 -6.41 5.09 25.71
C THR A 290 -6.75 4.13 26.85
N VAL A 291 -7.99 3.66 26.94
CA VAL A 291 -8.41 2.70 27.98
C VAL A 291 -8.82 1.41 27.30
N GLY A 292 -7.99 0.37 27.43
CA GLY A 292 -8.12 -0.90 26.73
C GLY A 292 -9.51 -1.54 26.79
N GLY A 293 -10.35 -1.17 25.83
CA GLY A 293 -11.70 -1.69 25.58
C GLY A 293 -12.63 -1.64 26.80
N VAL A 294 -13.57 -0.68 26.84
CA VAL A 294 -14.51 -0.57 27.97
C VAL A 294 -15.62 -1.64 27.88
N LEU A 295 -15.79 -2.30 26.73
CA LEU A 295 -16.92 -3.21 26.52
C LEU A 295 -16.68 -4.62 27.05
N GLY A 296 -15.43 -5.02 27.30
CA GLY A 296 -15.07 -6.20 28.11
C GLY A 296 -15.81 -7.50 27.81
N GLY A 297 -16.32 -7.68 26.57
CA GLY A 297 -17.26 -8.75 26.26
C GLY A 297 -16.59 -10.11 26.42
N VAL A 298 -17.35 -11.13 26.81
CA VAL A 298 -16.84 -12.51 26.90
C VAL A 298 -17.41 -13.29 25.72
N TYR A 299 -16.54 -13.94 24.95
CA TYR A 299 -16.97 -14.90 23.94
C TYR A 299 -16.85 -16.31 24.53
N ALA A 300 -17.95 -17.07 24.52
CA ALA A 300 -17.90 -18.47 24.90
C ALA A 300 -17.17 -19.25 23.78
N ASP A 301 -16.08 -19.93 24.15
CA ASP A 301 -15.43 -20.94 23.32
C ASP A 301 -16.43 -22.07 23.03
N LYS A 302 -17.08 -21.99 21.86
CA LYS A 302 -17.76 -23.13 21.23
C LYS A 302 -17.36 -23.20 19.77
#